data_AF-A0A1S6HS97-F1
#
_entry.id   AF-A0A1S6HS97-F1
#
_cell.length_a   1.000
_cell.length_b   1.000
_cell.length_c   1.000
_cell.angle_alpha   90.00
_cell.angle_beta   90.00
_cell.angle_gamma   90.00
#
_symmetry.space_group_name_H-M   'P 1'
#
loop_
_entity.id
_entity.type
_entity.pdbx_description
1 polymer ?
#
loop_
_entity_poly.entity_id
_entity_poly.type
_entity_poly.pdbx_seq_one_letter_code
_entity_poly.pdbx_strand_id
1 'polypeptide(L)'
;MKYIAIILLVALGIYLYKRAKRLAEDEQDQSSMPVEKEIFDEPKADETQGADVDSAQEAYISDAIAPEITVDSKVEDLVAEEKVAEQTVEKAESEVIEMAKPVDEGLTFETKDTPAAEEKFTEELKEELTESELAGSQSEVKLTAEPEPEPEPEPEPEPEVATVAVTDESWANAKLTQALSEYRGASDNTIKHAGLLGAIAECYKQRKQDQYREYGAALSPYYLSLFSVIDSPSSHKGIGFMHLSTLLNDCGEFDSAIAVCRKAAEYGLSDGTVTGFEGRITRIEKAKAKSLK
;
A
#
# COMPACT_ATOMS: atom_id res chain seq x y z
N MET A 1 -43.63 -3.65 3.50
CA MET A 1 -42.19 -4.00 3.70
C MET A 1 -41.63 -4.93 2.62
N LYS A 2 -42.25 -6.07 2.28
CA LYS A 2 -41.74 -6.99 1.24
C LYS A 2 -41.55 -6.34 -0.14
N TYR A 3 -42.45 -5.46 -0.57
CA TYR A 3 -42.34 -4.76 -1.85
C TYR A 3 -41.17 -3.76 -1.92
N ILE A 4 -40.78 -3.15 -0.80
CA ILE A 4 -39.66 -2.20 -0.76
C ILE A 4 -38.33 -2.94 -1.03
N ALA A 5 -38.17 -4.14 -0.45
CA ALA A 5 -36.98 -4.96 -0.69
C ALA A 5 -36.86 -5.38 -2.17
N ILE A 6 -37.97 -5.71 -2.83
CA ILE A 6 -37.99 -6.08 -4.25
C ILE A 6 -37.59 -4.87 -5.13
N ILE A 7 -38.13 -3.69 -4.84
CA ILE A 7 -37.79 -2.46 -5.59
C ILE A 7 -36.30 -2.12 -5.44
N LEU A 8 -35.72 -2.28 -4.24
CA LEU A 8 -34.30 -2.06 -4.01
C LEU A 8 -33.42 -3.06 -4.78
N LEU A 9 -33.81 -4.33 -4.84
CA LEU A 9 -33.07 -5.34 -5.62
C LEU A 9 -33.11 -5.05 -7.12
N VAL A 10 -34.26 -4.62 -7.65
CA VAL A 10 -34.39 -4.23 -9.07
C VAL A 10 -33.53 -2.98 -9.37
N ALA A 11 -33.57 -1.97 -8.50
CA ALA A 11 -32.75 -0.77 -8.65
C ALA A 11 -31.25 -1.09 -8.60
N LEU A 12 -30.82 -1.98 -7.69
CA LEU A 12 -29.44 -2.45 -7.60
C LEU A 12 -29.03 -3.20 -8.88
N GLY A 13 -29.91 -4.06 -9.42
CA GLY A 13 -29.67 -4.78 -10.67
C GLY A 13 -29.47 -3.85 -11.87
N ILE A 14 -30.34 -2.84 -12.02
CA ILE A 14 -30.24 -1.83 -13.10
C ILE A 14 -28.94 -1.01 -12.95
N TYR A 15 -28.58 -0.65 -11.72
CA TYR A 15 -27.34 0.09 -11.45
C TYR A 15 -26.09 -0.71 -11.83
N LEU A 16 -26.01 -1.98 -11.43
CA LEU A 16 -24.91 -2.87 -11.77
C LEU A 16 -24.81 -3.11 -13.29
N TYR A 17 -25.95 -3.28 -13.96
CA TYR A 17 -25.99 -3.42 -15.43
C TYR A 17 -25.45 -2.17 -16.14
N LYS A 18 -25.90 -0.97 -15.75
CA LYS A 18 -25.39 0.28 -16.32
C LYS A 18 -23.91 0.49 -16.05
N ARG A 19 -23.43 0.10 -14.87
CA ARG A 19 -22.00 0.18 -14.53
C ARG A 19 -21.17 -0.77 -15.40
N ALA A 20 -21.59 -2.03 -15.55
CA ALA A 20 -20.89 -3.00 -16.41
C ALA A 20 -20.87 -2.56 -17.88
N LYS A 21 -21.97 -2.00 -18.39
CA LYS A 21 -22.05 -1.50 -19.77
C LYS A 21 -21.04 -0.37 -20.04
N ARG A 22 -20.86 0.57 -19.11
CA ARG A 22 -19.85 1.65 -19.25
C ARG A 22 -18.42 1.11 -19.31
N LEU A 23 -18.09 0.12 -18.47
CA LEU A 23 -16.76 -0.51 -18.52
C LEU A 23 -16.49 -1.17 -19.87
N ALA A 24 -17.50 -1.80 -20.48
CA ALA A 24 -17.34 -2.43 -21.79
C ALA A 24 -17.18 -1.41 -22.93
N GLU A 25 -17.87 -0.26 -22.85
CA GLU A 25 -17.72 0.84 -23.83
C GLU A 25 -16.31 1.48 -23.72
N ASP A 26 -15.82 1.72 -22.50
CA ASP A 26 -14.48 2.27 -22.26
C ASP A 26 -13.36 1.35 -22.80
N GLU A 27 -13.52 0.02 -22.69
CA GLU A 27 -12.57 -0.96 -23.26
C GLU A 27 -12.57 -0.95 -24.80
N GLN A 28 -13.73 -0.76 -25.42
CA GLN A 28 -13.85 -0.74 -26.87
C GLN A 28 -13.23 0.53 -27.47
N ASP A 29 -13.45 1.69 -26.84
CA ASP A 29 -12.90 2.97 -27.30
C ASP A 29 -11.37 2.99 -27.21
N GLN A 30 -10.79 2.40 -26.17
CA GLN A 30 -9.34 2.32 -25.99
C GLN A 30 -8.65 1.44 -27.05
N SER A 31 -9.35 0.47 -27.62
CA SER A 31 -8.82 -0.39 -28.69
C SER A 31 -8.88 0.22 -30.10
N SER A 32 -9.60 1.33 -30.26
CA SER A 32 -9.88 1.94 -31.58
C SER A 32 -8.98 3.10 -31.96
N MET A 33 -8.07 3.55 -31.07
CA MET A 33 -7.13 4.61 -31.43
C MET A 33 -6.09 4.09 -32.43
N PRO A 34 -6.02 4.66 -33.65
CA PRO A 34 -5.07 4.24 -34.67
C PRO A 34 -3.66 4.52 -34.16
N VAL A 35 -2.83 3.47 -34.12
CA VAL A 35 -1.39 3.56 -33.89
C VAL A 35 -0.81 4.42 -35.02
N GLU A 36 -0.62 5.72 -34.75
CA GLU A 36 0.21 6.58 -35.57
C GLU A 36 1.61 5.96 -35.62
N LYS A 37 1.96 5.46 -36.80
CA LYS A 37 3.30 5.01 -37.11
C LYS A 37 4.19 6.25 -37.11
N GLU A 38 4.89 6.47 -36.02
CA GLU A 38 6.01 7.41 -35.97
C GLU A 38 7.01 7.02 -37.07
N ILE A 39 7.08 7.89 -38.08
CA ILE A 39 8.11 7.90 -39.10
C ILE A 39 9.38 8.34 -38.37
N PHE A 40 10.24 7.36 -38.10
CA PHE A 40 11.59 7.58 -37.59
C PHE A 40 12.42 8.24 -38.70
N ASP A 41 12.45 9.57 -38.70
CA ASP A 41 13.36 10.37 -39.52
C ASP A 41 14.70 10.48 -38.79
N GLU A 42 15.72 9.87 -39.39
CA GLU A 42 17.08 9.73 -38.89
C GLU A 42 17.88 11.02 -39.17
N PRO A 43 18.32 11.81 -38.17
CA PRO A 43 19.16 12.96 -38.44
C PRO A 43 20.62 12.53 -38.58
N LYS A 44 21.13 12.78 -39.80
CA LYS A 44 22.53 12.71 -40.22
C LYS A 44 23.44 13.47 -39.26
N ALA A 45 24.54 12.81 -38.89
CA ALA A 45 25.68 13.40 -38.20
C ALA A 45 26.27 14.58 -38.98
N ASP A 46 26.60 15.66 -38.26
CA ASP A 46 27.56 16.65 -38.71
C ASP A 46 28.62 16.84 -37.61
N GLU A 47 29.87 16.65 -38.01
CA GLU A 47 31.07 16.87 -37.22
C GLU A 47 31.32 18.38 -37.11
N THR A 48 31.55 18.90 -35.89
CA THR A 48 32.39 20.09 -35.78
C THR A 48 33.22 20.03 -34.50
N GLN A 49 34.52 19.98 -34.71
CA GLN A 49 35.58 20.11 -33.72
C GLN A 49 35.67 21.53 -33.16
N GLY A 50 36.04 21.60 -31.88
CA GLY A 50 37.12 22.47 -31.42
C GLY A 50 36.74 23.88 -30.94
N ALA A 51 36.91 24.12 -29.64
CA ALA A 51 37.84 25.14 -29.13
C ALA A 51 37.86 25.13 -27.59
N ASP A 52 39.05 24.93 -27.05
CA ASP A 52 39.46 25.33 -25.71
C ASP A 52 39.09 26.80 -25.41
N VAL A 53 38.51 27.07 -24.23
CA VAL A 53 38.77 28.32 -23.51
C VAL A 53 38.77 28.05 -22.01
N ASP A 54 39.99 28.11 -21.48
CA ASP A 54 40.37 28.35 -20.09
C ASP A 54 39.92 29.76 -19.65
N SER A 55 39.22 29.89 -18.52
CA SER A 55 39.22 31.16 -17.75
C SER A 55 38.63 31.01 -16.36
N ALA A 56 39.49 31.22 -15.39
CA ALA A 56 39.18 31.52 -14.00
C ALA A 56 38.58 32.93 -13.83
N GLN A 57 37.70 33.10 -12.83
CA GLN A 57 37.55 34.25 -11.91
C GLN A 57 36.14 34.19 -11.29
N GLU A 58 36.04 33.96 -9.97
CA GLU A 58 36.03 34.96 -8.88
C GLU A 58 34.62 35.42 -8.49
N ALA A 59 34.40 35.29 -7.18
CA ALA A 59 33.75 36.26 -6.30
C ALA A 59 32.22 36.39 -6.28
N TYR A 60 31.71 36.22 -5.04
CA TYR A 60 30.77 37.10 -4.34
C TYR A 60 29.52 37.56 -5.10
N ILE A 61 28.35 37.17 -4.57
CA ILE A 61 27.37 38.11 -4.02
C ILE A 61 26.59 37.37 -2.92
N SER A 62 26.84 37.78 -1.69
CA SER A 62 25.85 37.81 -0.61
C SER A 62 24.83 38.90 -0.93
N ASP A 63 23.53 38.61 -0.97
CA ASP A 63 22.59 39.58 -0.43
C ASP A 63 21.26 38.98 0.00
N ALA A 64 20.84 39.46 1.16
CA ALA A 64 19.62 39.13 1.87
C ALA A 64 18.50 40.04 1.41
N ILE A 65 17.37 39.49 0.97
CA ILE A 65 16.11 40.25 0.88
C ILE A 65 14.98 39.36 1.37
N ALA A 66 14.59 39.59 2.62
CA ALA A 66 13.26 39.27 3.12
C ALA A 66 12.27 40.33 2.60
N PRO A 67 11.07 39.92 2.15
CA PRO A 67 9.92 40.81 2.18
C PRO A 67 8.98 40.41 3.32
N GLU A 68 8.84 41.32 4.28
CA GLU A 68 7.63 41.45 5.10
C GLU A 68 6.43 41.60 4.16
N ILE A 69 5.47 40.69 4.24
CA ILE A 69 4.14 40.87 3.65
C ILE A 69 3.14 40.92 4.80
N THR A 70 2.92 42.14 5.29
CA THR A 70 1.71 42.52 6.02
C THR A 70 0.66 42.96 5.01
N VAL A 71 -0.41 42.18 4.84
CA VAL A 71 -1.67 42.71 4.29
C VAL A 71 -2.82 42.22 5.15
N ASP A 72 -3.27 43.16 5.97
CA ASP A 72 -4.52 43.18 6.70
C ASP A 72 -5.68 43.53 5.74
N SER A 73 -6.90 43.18 6.15
CA SER A 73 -8.20 43.59 5.58
C SER A 73 -8.64 42.95 4.26
N LYS A 74 -9.78 42.24 4.25
CA LYS A 74 -11.11 42.87 4.29
C LYS A 74 -12.22 41.80 4.21
N VAL A 75 -13.13 41.88 5.18
CA VAL A 75 -14.40 41.17 5.27
C VAL A 75 -15.45 41.89 4.41
N GLU A 76 -16.11 41.15 3.52
CA GLU A 76 -17.36 41.45 2.81
C GLU A 76 -17.87 40.06 2.37
N ASP A 77 -18.72 39.34 3.12
CA ASP A 77 -20.15 39.57 3.37
C ASP A 77 -20.97 39.72 2.08
N LEU A 78 -21.29 38.59 1.45
CA LEU A 78 -22.38 38.48 0.47
C LEU A 78 -23.11 37.14 0.62
N VAL A 79 -24.26 37.26 1.28
CA VAL A 79 -25.44 36.39 1.24
C VAL A 79 -26.10 36.47 -0.14
N ALA A 80 -26.49 35.34 -0.74
CA ALA A 80 -27.65 35.18 -1.62
C ALA A 80 -27.76 33.70 -2.07
N GLU A 81 -28.73 32.97 -1.54
CA GLU A 81 -30.00 32.57 -2.20
C GLU A 81 -29.91 31.24 -2.98
N GLU A 82 -30.39 30.21 -2.28
CA GLU A 82 -31.35 29.21 -2.71
C GLU A 82 -32.03 29.46 -4.08
N LYS A 83 -31.88 28.51 -5.02
CA LYS A 83 -32.94 28.25 -5.98
C LYS A 83 -33.02 26.79 -6.41
N VAL A 84 -34.11 26.18 -5.95
CA VAL A 84 -34.74 24.95 -6.44
C VAL A 84 -35.16 25.12 -7.90
N ALA A 85 -34.83 24.15 -8.75
CA ALA A 85 -35.51 23.89 -10.03
C ALA A 85 -35.25 22.41 -10.37
N GLU A 86 -36.16 21.51 -10.02
CA GLU A 86 -37.38 21.18 -10.77
C GLU A 86 -37.10 20.26 -11.97
N GLN A 87 -37.53 19.04 -11.74
CA GLN A 87 -37.57 17.86 -12.59
C GLN A 87 -38.49 18.11 -13.78
N THR A 88 -37.98 17.98 -15.01
CA THR A 88 -38.83 17.86 -16.20
C THR A 88 -38.67 16.47 -16.81
N VAL A 89 -39.79 15.77 -16.78
CA VAL A 89 -40.06 14.47 -17.39
C VAL A 89 -40.20 14.70 -18.90
N GLU A 90 -39.45 13.96 -19.72
CA GLU A 90 -39.82 13.77 -21.12
C GLU A 90 -39.93 12.28 -21.47
N LYS A 91 -40.92 12.03 -22.31
CA LYS A 91 -41.69 10.83 -22.58
C LYS A 91 -41.32 10.29 -23.96
N ALA A 92 -41.19 8.97 -24.10
CA ALA A 92 -41.44 8.13 -25.29
C ALA A 92 -40.88 6.71 -24.99
N GLU A 93 -41.66 5.64 -24.73
CA GLU A 93 -42.56 4.90 -25.63
C GLU A 93 -42.00 4.81 -27.07
N SER A 94 -41.71 3.68 -27.69
CA SER A 94 -41.87 2.25 -27.39
C SER A 94 -41.19 1.53 -28.56
N GLU A 95 -40.30 0.56 -28.35
CA GLU A 95 -39.91 -0.35 -29.44
C GLU A 95 -39.93 -1.80 -28.94
N VAL A 96 -40.68 -2.59 -29.70
CA VAL A 96 -41.04 -3.98 -29.50
C VAL A 96 -39.87 -4.84 -29.96
N ILE A 97 -39.26 -5.62 -29.07
CA ILE A 97 -38.35 -6.71 -29.48
C ILE A 97 -38.74 -8.01 -28.76
N GLU A 98 -39.46 -8.80 -29.54
CA GLU A 98 -39.47 -10.26 -29.68
C GLU A 98 -38.76 -11.13 -28.62
N MET A 99 -39.57 -12.02 -28.03
CA MET A 99 -39.15 -13.11 -27.16
C MET A 99 -38.35 -14.16 -27.95
N ALA A 100 -37.07 -14.34 -27.62
CA ALA A 100 -36.30 -15.52 -28.01
C ALA A 100 -36.16 -16.48 -26.81
N LYS A 101 -36.43 -17.76 -27.10
CA LYS A 101 -36.52 -18.91 -26.20
C LYS A 101 -35.24 -19.17 -25.40
N PRO A 102 -35.30 -19.67 -24.15
CA PRO A 102 -34.16 -20.29 -23.52
C PRO A 102 -33.94 -21.70 -24.11
N VAL A 103 -32.74 -21.91 -24.68
CA VAL A 103 -32.22 -23.24 -24.99
C VAL A 103 -31.65 -23.81 -23.70
N ASP A 104 -32.33 -24.84 -23.22
CA ASP A 104 -31.96 -25.73 -22.14
C ASP A 104 -30.93 -26.74 -22.69
N GLU A 105 -29.66 -26.57 -22.34
CA GLU A 105 -28.66 -27.63 -22.47
C GLU A 105 -27.95 -27.82 -21.14
N GLY A 106 -28.39 -28.88 -20.46
CA GLY A 106 -27.84 -29.36 -19.22
C GLY A 106 -26.37 -29.76 -19.35
N LEU A 107 -25.58 -29.29 -18.39
CA LEU A 107 -24.28 -29.85 -18.09
C LEU A 107 -24.39 -30.61 -16.76
N THR A 108 -24.76 -31.88 -16.87
CA THR A 108 -24.67 -32.86 -15.79
C THR A 108 -23.21 -33.26 -15.63
N PHE A 109 -22.55 -32.83 -14.54
CA PHE A 109 -21.29 -33.45 -14.12
C PHE A 109 -21.61 -34.63 -13.22
N GLU A 110 -21.42 -35.83 -13.76
CA GLU A 110 -21.39 -37.10 -13.05
C GLU A 110 -20.41 -37.02 -11.87
N THR A 111 -20.95 -37.19 -10.67
CA THR A 111 -20.18 -37.47 -9.47
C THR A 111 -20.04 -38.98 -9.37
N LYS A 112 -18.85 -39.51 -9.64
CA LYS A 112 -18.56 -40.95 -9.58
C LYS A 112 -17.47 -41.24 -8.54
N ASP A 113 -17.93 -41.88 -7.47
CA ASP A 113 -17.30 -42.92 -6.65
C ASP A 113 -15.83 -42.76 -6.18
N THR A 114 -15.74 -42.44 -4.89
CA THR A 114 -15.02 -43.10 -3.79
C THR A 114 -14.34 -44.45 -4.10
N PRO A 115 -13.15 -44.73 -3.53
CA PRO A 115 -13.08 -45.45 -2.25
C PRO A 115 -12.10 -44.78 -1.25
N ALA A 116 -12.46 -44.56 0.01
CA ALA A 116 -12.43 -45.57 1.09
C ALA A 116 -11.10 -46.32 1.16
N ALA A 117 -10.10 -45.70 1.80
CA ALA A 117 -8.96 -46.39 2.38
C ALA A 117 -8.67 -45.75 3.74
N GLU A 118 -9.03 -46.50 4.77
CA GLU A 118 -8.67 -46.26 6.15
C GLU A 118 -7.17 -46.53 6.40
N GLU A 119 -6.73 -45.98 7.52
CA GLU A 119 -5.68 -46.47 8.41
C GLU A 119 -4.20 -46.09 8.20
N LYS A 120 -3.67 -45.54 9.31
CA LYS A 120 -2.31 -45.60 9.83
C LYS A 120 -1.29 -44.63 9.22
N PHE A 121 -1.21 -43.44 9.82
CA PHE A 121 0.10 -42.85 10.10
C PHE A 121 0.19 -42.52 11.59
N THR A 122 1.08 -43.29 12.21
CA THR A 122 1.36 -43.44 13.64
C THR A 122 1.94 -42.17 14.24
N GLU A 123 1.56 -41.94 15.50
CA GLU A 123 2.36 -41.22 16.49
C GLU A 123 3.81 -41.71 16.47
N GLU A 124 4.75 -40.89 15.99
CA GLU A 124 6.18 -41.11 16.22
C GLU A 124 6.95 -39.80 16.03
N LEU A 125 6.80 -38.86 16.97
CA LEU A 125 7.74 -37.74 17.16
C LEU A 125 7.54 -37.03 18.52
N LYS A 126 7.38 -37.84 19.56
CA LYS A 126 7.63 -37.47 20.95
C LYS A 126 8.54 -38.56 21.52
N GLU A 127 9.62 -38.11 22.18
CA GLU A 127 10.61 -38.90 22.95
C GLU A 127 11.83 -39.45 22.19
N GLU A 128 12.85 -38.61 22.03
CA GLU A 128 14.30 -38.88 22.17
C GLU A 128 15.01 -37.53 21.89
N LEU A 129 15.82 -36.89 22.72
CA LEU A 129 16.63 -37.24 23.90
C LEU A 129 16.54 -36.07 24.90
N THR A 130 16.22 -36.22 26.18
CA THR A 130 17.07 -36.70 27.30
C THR A 130 18.53 -36.23 27.30
N GLU A 131 18.78 -35.25 28.17
CA GLU A 131 19.68 -35.40 29.32
C GLU A 131 21.18 -35.70 29.02
N SER A 132 21.98 -34.63 29.03
CA SER A 132 23.39 -34.73 29.44
C SER A 132 23.63 -33.78 30.61
N GLU A 133 23.73 -34.41 31.77
CA GLU A 133 24.48 -34.00 32.96
C GLU A 133 25.83 -33.32 32.59
N LEU A 134 26.24 -32.22 33.24
CA LEU A 134 26.70 -32.07 34.63
C LEU A 134 28.16 -32.53 34.83
N ALA A 135 29.08 -31.60 34.56
CA ALA A 135 30.42 -31.48 35.17
C ALA A 135 30.89 -30.04 34.85
N GLY A 136 31.12 -29.13 35.79
CA GLY A 136 31.86 -29.30 37.04
C GLY A 136 33.12 -28.43 36.94
N SER A 137 33.04 -27.16 37.36
CA SER A 137 34.22 -26.44 37.81
C SER A 137 33.83 -25.28 38.72
N GLN A 138 33.97 -25.56 40.01
CA GLN A 138 34.05 -24.58 41.07
C GLN A 138 35.32 -23.74 40.87
N SER A 139 35.20 -22.42 40.90
CA SER A 139 36.27 -21.60 41.45
C SER A 139 35.67 -20.49 42.29
N GLU A 140 35.96 -20.63 43.57
CA GLU A 140 35.65 -19.78 44.71
C GLU A 140 36.42 -18.46 44.60
N VAL A 141 35.71 -17.34 44.51
CA VAL A 141 36.27 -16.03 44.91
C VAL A 141 35.27 -15.34 45.82
N LYS A 142 35.54 -15.53 47.10
CA LYS A 142 35.09 -14.73 48.23
C LYS A 142 35.59 -13.29 48.08
N LEU A 143 34.68 -12.32 48.05
CA LEU A 143 34.92 -10.97 48.58
C LEU A 143 33.57 -10.28 48.86
N THR A 144 33.34 -10.11 50.15
CA THR A 144 32.32 -9.27 50.78
C THR A 144 32.43 -7.82 50.33
N ALA A 145 31.37 -7.28 49.76
CA ALA A 145 31.10 -5.85 49.69
C ALA A 145 29.64 -5.61 50.11
N GLU A 146 29.49 -4.66 51.02
CA GLU A 146 28.28 -4.15 51.65
C GLU A 146 27.28 -3.64 50.58
N PRO A 147 25.98 -3.97 50.63
CA PRO A 147 25.02 -3.47 49.66
C PRO A 147 24.69 -2.00 49.98
N GLU A 148 25.27 -1.10 49.18
CA GLU A 148 24.79 0.28 49.07
C GLU A 148 23.32 0.28 48.59
N PRO A 149 22.50 1.24 49.07
CA PRO A 149 21.08 1.30 48.79
C PRO A 149 20.82 1.41 47.29
N GLU A 150 19.99 0.48 46.78
CA GLU A 150 19.56 0.45 45.38
C GLU A 150 18.94 1.81 45.01
N PRO A 151 19.45 2.48 43.95
CA PRO A 151 18.83 3.67 43.42
C PRO A 151 17.44 3.31 42.90
N GLU A 152 16.44 4.12 43.28
CA GLU A 152 15.09 4.02 42.75
C GLU A 152 15.14 3.94 41.22
N PRO A 153 14.42 2.98 40.60
CA PRO A 153 14.48 2.76 39.16
C PRO A 153 14.04 4.04 38.45
N GLU A 154 14.97 4.63 37.70
CA GLU A 154 14.65 5.71 36.77
C GLU A 154 13.52 5.21 35.84
N PRO A 155 12.48 6.03 35.63
CA PRO A 155 11.35 5.65 34.79
C PRO A 155 11.85 5.31 33.38
N GLU A 156 11.56 4.09 32.92
CA GLU A 156 11.84 3.66 31.56
C GLU A 156 11.28 4.69 30.57
N PRO A 157 12.10 5.15 29.60
CA PRO A 157 11.63 6.08 28.59
C PRO A 157 10.50 5.43 27.78
N GLU A 158 9.33 6.05 27.77
CA GLU A 158 8.23 5.67 26.90
C GLU A 158 8.74 5.58 25.45
N PRO A 159 8.40 4.52 24.69
CA PRO A 159 8.92 4.33 23.35
C PRO A 159 8.47 5.49 22.45
N GLU A 160 9.41 6.37 22.11
CA GLU A 160 9.20 7.44 21.15
C GLU A 160 8.85 6.81 19.79
N VAL A 161 7.58 6.95 19.40
CA VAL A 161 7.07 6.51 18.11
C VAL A 161 7.82 7.31 17.03
N ALA A 162 8.71 6.64 16.30
CA ALA A 162 9.55 7.24 15.27
C ALA A 162 8.72 8.16 14.36
N THR A 163 9.03 9.46 14.36
CA THR A 163 8.43 10.42 13.43
C THR A 163 9.13 10.30 12.08
N VAL A 164 8.36 10.17 11.00
CA VAL A 164 8.88 10.10 9.62
C VAL A 164 9.87 11.24 9.38
N ALA A 165 11.12 10.90 9.05
CA ALA A 165 12.15 11.85 8.70
C ALA A 165 11.62 12.83 7.63
N VAL A 166 11.71 14.12 7.93
CA VAL A 166 11.20 15.21 7.08
C VAL A 166 12.02 15.24 5.80
N THR A 167 11.55 14.55 4.76
CA THR A 167 12.07 14.70 3.40
C THR A 167 11.42 15.92 2.75
N ASP A 168 12.13 16.56 1.83
CA ASP A 168 11.53 17.56 0.95
C ASP A 168 10.37 16.93 0.17
N GLU A 169 9.14 17.41 0.44
CA GLU A 169 7.88 16.95 -0.13
C GLU A 169 7.37 17.84 -1.27
N SER A 170 8.20 18.76 -1.77
CA SER A 170 7.81 19.66 -2.87
C SER A 170 7.43 18.93 -4.16
N TRP A 171 7.89 17.68 -4.35
CA TRP A 171 7.54 16.81 -5.48
C TRP A 171 6.23 16.02 -5.26
N ALA A 172 5.73 15.98 -4.03
CA ALA A 172 4.57 15.16 -3.67
C ALA A 172 3.28 15.75 -4.28
N ASN A 173 2.42 14.86 -4.79
CA ASN A 173 1.11 15.28 -5.27
C ASN A 173 0.18 15.63 -4.09
N ALA A 174 -0.89 16.38 -4.39
CA ALA A 174 -1.83 16.85 -3.37
C ALA A 174 -2.42 15.71 -2.50
N LYS A 175 -2.61 14.50 -3.05
CA LYS A 175 -3.14 13.36 -2.30
C LYS A 175 -2.13 12.80 -1.30
N LEU A 176 -0.86 12.69 -1.71
CA LEU A 176 0.21 12.26 -0.82
C LEU A 176 0.43 13.29 0.28
N THR A 177 0.51 14.59 -0.07
CA THR A 177 0.62 15.68 0.92
C THR A 177 -0.53 15.67 1.91
N GLN A 178 -1.77 15.49 1.45
CA GLN A 178 -2.93 15.39 2.32
C GLN A 178 -2.83 14.19 3.27
N ALA A 179 -2.53 13.00 2.76
CA ALA A 179 -2.42 11.79 3.57
C ALA A 179 -1.30 11.89 4.63
N LEU A 180 -0.17 12.51 4.29
CA LEU A 180 0.92 12.79 5.23
C LEU A 180 0.54 13.84 6.27
N SER A 181 -0.22 14.87 5.88
CA SER A 181 -0.77 15.85 6.82
C SER A 181 -1.73 15.20 7.81
N GLU A 182 -2.59 14.30 7.36
CA GLU A 182 -3.50 13.53 8.23
C GLU A 182 -2.73 12.64 9.19
N TYR A 183 -1.70 11.92 8.71
CA TYR A 183 -0.83 11.10 9.55
C TYR A 183 -0.09 11.93 10.62
N ARG A 184 0.48 13.08 10.25
CA ARG A 184 1.27 13.92 11.16
C ARG A 184 0.41 14.70 12.15
N GLY A 185 -0.79 15.13 11.73
CA GLY A 185 -1.70 15.91 12.55
C GLY A 185 -2.55 15.08 13.51
N ALA A 186 -2.65 13.78 13.28
CA ALA A 186 -3.45 12.89 14.13
C ALA A 186 -2.77 12.58 15.47
N SER A 187 -3.52 12.66 16.57
CA SER A 187 -3.08 12.15 17.87
C SER A 187 -3.42 10.66 18.07
N ASP A 188 -4.50 10.20 17.44
CA ASP A 188 -5.02 8.83 17.55
C ASP A 188 -4.30 7.86 16.62
N ASN A 189 -3.92 6.67 17.13
CA ASN A 189 -3.17 5.66 16.37
C ASN A 189 -3.96 5.09 15.19
N THR A 190 -5.29 5.00 15.28
CA THR A 190 -6.17 4.53 14.20
C THR A 190 -6.19 5.55 13.06
N ILE A 191 -6.28 6.83 13.39
CA ILE A 191 -6.25 7.91 12.38
C ILE A 191 -4.84 8.01 11.76
N LYS A 192 -3.79 7.92 12.57
CA LYS A 192 -2.40 7.82 12.05
C LYS A 192 -2.27 6.66 11.08
N HIS A 193 -2.82 5.49 11.42
CA HIS A 193 -2.75 4.31 10.57
C HIS A 193 -3.45 4.53 9.24
N ALA A 194 -4.65 5.10 9.27
CA ALA A 194 -5.41 5.42 8.06
C ALA A 194 -4.66 6.41 7.15
N GLY A 195 -4.10 7.48 7.72
CA GLY A 195 -3.31 8.47 6.97
C GLY A 195 -2.06 7.86 6.35
N LEU A 196 -1.30 7.08 7.13
CA LEU A 196 -0.08 6.42 6.65
C LEU A 196 -0.39 5.36 5.58
N LEU A 197 -1.47 4.60 5.75
CA LEU A 197 -1.96 3.67 4.74
C LEU A 197 -2.34 4.38 3.44
N GLY A 198 -2.96 5.56 3.53
CA GLY A 198 -3.27 6.42 2.39
C GLY A 198 -2.01 6.87 1.64
N ALA A 199 -0.97 7.29 2.38
CA ALA A 199 0.31 7.69 1.81
C ALA A 199 1.01 6.53 1.07
N ILE A 200 1.07 5.35 1.69
CA ILE A 200 1.63 4.13 1.08
C ILE A 200 0.84 3.74 -0.19
N ALA A 201 -0.49 3.80 -0.14
CA ALA A 201 -1.33 3.46 -1.28
C ALA A 201 -1.11 4.42 -2.47
N GLU A 202 -0.88 5.70 -2.22
CA GLU A 202 -0.56 6.66 -3.27
C GLU A 202 0.84 6.42 -3.86
N CYS A 203 1.84 6.15 -3.01
CA CYS A 203 3.18 5.77 -3.46
C CYS A 203 3.15 4.51 -4.33
N TYR A 204 2.36 3.51 -3.94
CA TYR A 204 2.21 2.28 -4.71
C TYR A 204 1.59 2.49 -6.11
N LYS A 205 0.60 3.39 -6.24
CA LYS A 205 0.00 3.73 -7.54
C LYS A 205 1.03 4.39 -8.46
N GLN A 206 1.88 5.24 -7.90
CA GLN A 206 2.89 6.01 -8.61
C GLN A 206 4.28 5.33 -8.64
N ARG A 207 4.40 4.05 -8.27
CA ARG A 207 5.69 3.34 -8.11
C ARG A 207 6.58 3.25 -9.36
N LYS A 208 6.07 3.63 -10.53
CA LYS A 208 6.86 3.79 -11.76
C LYS A 208 7.79 5.00 -11.69
N GLN A 209 7.48 5.98 -10.84
CA GLN A 209 8.30 7.15 -10.57
C GLN A 209 9.22 6.83 -9.38
N ASP A 210 10.53 7.05 -9.55
CA ASP A 210 11.54 6.63 -8.57
C ASP A 210 11.33 7.31 -7.21
N GLN A 211 10.99 8.60 -7.18
CA GLN A 211 10.73 9.35 -5.95
C GLN A 211 9.60 8.73 -5.11
N TYR A 212 8.46 8.39 -5.73
CA TYR A 212 7.34 7.74 -5.03
C TYR A 212 7.70 6.33 -4.57
N ARG A 213 8.47 5.59 -5.38
CA ARG A 213 8.88 4.23 -5.07
C ARG A 213 9.80 4.20 -3.84
N GLU A 214 10.86 5.00 -3.86
CA GLU A 214 11.85 5.10 -2.79
C GLU A 214 11.23 5.66 -1.51
N TYR A 215 10.46 6.74 -1.61
CA TYR A 215 9.77 7.31 -0.46
C TYR A 215 8.78 6.32 0.15
N GLY A 216 7.97 5.66 -0.68
CA GLY A 216 7.02 4.64 -0.22
C GLY A 216 7.70 3.44 0.47
N ALA A 217 8.86 3.01 -0.03
CA ALA A 217 9.68 1.99 0.61
C ALA A 217 10.20 2.45 1.99
N ALA A 218 10.66 3.70 2.09
CA ALA A 218 11.14 4.30 3.33
C ALA A 218 10.05 4.46 4.42
N LEU A 219 8.76 4.41 4.06
CA LEU A 219 7.65 4.42 5.04
C LEU A 219 7.49 3.09 5.80
N SER A 220 8.13 2.01 5.34
CA SER A 220 8.00 0.67 5.93
C SER A 220 8.23 0.60 7.46
N PRO A 221 9.35 1.07 8.03
CA PRO A 221 9.60 0.98 9.47
C PRO A 221 8.53 1.70 10.30
N TYR A 222 8.07 2.87 9.83
CA TYR A 222 7.04 3.67 10.50
C TYR A 222 5.68 2.98 10.49
N TYR A 223 5.35 2.30 9.38
CA TYR A 223 4.12 1.53 9.30
C TYR A 223 4.15 0.31 10.21
N LEU A 224 5.28 -0.41 10.28
CA LEU A 224 5.43 -1.55 11.19
C LEU A 224 5.36 -1.14 12.66
N SER A 225 6.03 -0.05 13.06
CA SER A 225 5.99 0.45 14.43
C SER A 225 4.58 0.89 14.81
N LEU A 226 3.90 1.62 13.93
CA LEU A 226 2.53 2.05 14.15
C LEU A 226 1.57 0.86 14.24
N PHE A 227 1.68 -0.12 13.35
CA PHE A 227 0.79 -1.28 13.36
C PHE A 227 0.95 -2.14 14.61
N SER A 228 2.13 -2.16 15.22
CA SER A 228 2.38 -2.89 16.46
C SER A 228 1.65 -2.32 17.68
N VAL A 229 1.26 -1.04 17.64
CA VAL A 229 0.55 -0.35 18.74
C VAL A 229 -0.95 -0.16 18.50
N ILE A 230 -1.48 -0.67 17.39
CA ILE A 230 -2.92 -0.59 17.09
C ILE A 230 -3.68 -1.70 17.81
N ASP A 231 -4.86 -1.35 18.32
CA ASP A 231 -5.78 -2.31 18.91
C ASP A 231 -6.30 -3.29 17.84
N SER A 232 -6.10 -4.59 18.08
CA SER A 232 -6.61 -5.69 17.22
C SER A 232 -6.03 -5.70 15.79
N PRO A 233 -4.72 -5.97 15.62
CA PRO A 233 -4.05 -6.00 14.31
C PRO A 233 -4.73 -6.93 13.29
N SER A 234 -5.25 -8.08 13.73
CA SER A 234 -5.93 -9.07 12.88
C SER A 234 -7.25 -8.59 12.27
N SER A 235 -7.85 -7.50 12.79
CA SER A 235 -9.07 -6.92 12.21
C SER A 235 -8.81 -6.06 10.98
N HIS A 236 -7.56 -5.67 10.74
CA HIS A 236 -7.21 -4.83 9.60
C HIS A 236 -6.95 -5.65 8.34
N LYS A 237 -7.03 -5.00 7.17
CA LYS A 237 -6.70 -5.64 5.89
C LYS A 237 -5.17 -5.63 5.70
N GLY A 238 -4.62 -6.71 5.15
CA GLY A 238 -3.18 -6.82 4.83
C GLY A 238 -2.70 -5.94 3.65
N ILE A 239 -3.53 -5.02 3.14
CA ILE A 239 -3.24 -4.30 1.90
C ILE A 239 -2.02 -3.36 2.04
N GLY A 240 -1.80 -2.77 3.21
CA GLY A 240 -0.63 -1.93 3.48
C GLY A 240 0.68 -2.73 3.39
N PHE A 241 0.74 -3.89 4.03
CA PHE A 241 1.88 -4.82 3.95
C PHE A 241 2.10 -5.32 2.52
N MET A 242 1.03 -5.58 1.78
CA MET A 242 1.11 -5.96 0.36
C MET A 242 1.71 -4.83 -0.51
N HIS A 243 1.30 -3.58 -0.30
CA HIS A 243 1.86 -2.42 -1.01
C HIS A 243 3.34 -2.20 -0.66
N LEU A 244 3.68 -2.21 0.63
CA LEU A 244 5.06 -2.04 1.10
C LEU A 244 5.99 -3.13 0.58
N SER A 245 5.59 -4.40 0.65
CA SER A 245 6.41 -5.50 0.12
C SER A 245 6.66 -5.37 -1.39
N THR A 246 5.72 -4.80 -2.14
CA THR A 246 5.91 -4.55 -3.58
C THR A 246 6.87 -3.38 -3.80
N LEU A 247 6.71 -2.27 -3.08
CA LEU A 247 7.59 -1.11 -3.16
C LEU A 247 9.04 -1.47 -2.81
N LEU A 248 9.25 -2.20 -1.70
CA LEU A 248 10.58 -2.67 -1.27
C LEU A 248 11.20 -3.62 -2.29
N ASN A 249 10.42 -4.53 -2.86
CA ASN A 249 10.89 -5.40 -3.94
C ASN A 249 11.31 -4.61 -5.19
N ASP A 250 10.54 -3.59 -5.57
CA ASP A 250 10.86 -2.74 -6.72
C ASP A 250 12.11 -1.87 -6.46
N CYS A 251 12.43 -1.55 -5.21
CA CYS A 251 13.71 -0.93 -4.80
C CYS A 251 14.88 -1.91 -4.70
N GLY A 252 14.67 -3.22 -4.87
CA GLY A 252 15.70 -4.24 -4.67
C GLY A 252 16.00 -4.56 -3.20
N GLU A 253 15.23 -4.02 -2.26
CA GLU A 253 15.31 -4.32 -0.82
C GLU A 253 14.57 -5.63 -0.48
N PHE A 254 15.05 -6.74 -1.05
CA PHE A 254 14.35 -8.02 -0.96
C PHE A 254 14.20 -8.53 0.49
N ASP A 255 15.21 -8.32 1.34
CA ASP A 255 15.17 -8.76 2.73
C ASP A 255 14.14 -7.99 3.56
N SER A 256 14.10 -6.67 3.40
CA SER A 256 13.06 -5.81 4.00
C SER A 256 11.67 -6.23 3.51
N ALA A 257 11.50 -6.50 2.21
CA ALA A 257 10.24 -6.92 1.63
C ALA A 257 9.73 -8.26 2.21
N ILE A 258 10.63 -9.24 2.38
CA ILE A 258 10.33 -10.52 3.02
C ILE A 258 9.97 -10.32 4.50
N ALA A 259 10.70 -9.48 5.22
CA ALA A 259 10.43 -9.19 6.63
C ALA A 259 9.02 -8.59 6.84
N VAL A 260 8.61 -7.65 5.99
CA VAL A 260 7.24 -7.09 6.00
C VAL A 260 6.19 -8.17 5.76
N CYS A 261 6.41 -9.09 4.82
CA CYS A 261 5.47 -10.18 4.55
C CYS A 261 5.36 -11.16 5.73
N ARG A 262 6.49 -11.50 6.36
CA ARG A 262 6.51 -12.36 7.55
C ARG A 262 5.76 -11.72 8.72
N LYS A 263 5.98 -10.43 8.96
CA LYS A 263 5.23 -9.67 9.97
C LYS A 263 3.72 -9.67 9.70
N ALA A 264 3.32 -9.51 8.44
CA ALA A 264 1.90 -9.59 8.08
C ALA A 264 1.30 -10.97 8.38
N ALA A 265 2.04 -12.05 8.09
CA ALA A 265 1.62 -13.42 8.40
C ALA A 265 1.56 -13.67 9.93
N GLU A 266 2.50 -13.13 10.70
CA GLU A 266 2.47 -13.17 12.19
C GLU A 266 1.19 -12.53 12.75
N TYR A 267 0.72 -11.44 12.14
CA TYR A 267 -0.55 -10.80 12.51
C TYR A 267 -1.80 -11.52 11.98
N GLY A 268 -1.65 -12.63 11.24
CA GLY A 268 -2.76 -13.36 10.63
C GLY A 268 -3.43 -12.63 9.47
N LEU A 269 -2.72 -11.72 8.80
CA LEU A 269 -3.25 -10.92 7.70
C LEU A 269 -3.16 -11.69 6.37
N SER A 270 -4.10 -11.41 5.47
CA SER A 270 -4.09 -11.91 4.08
C SER A 270 -3.74 -10.79 3.09
N ASP A 271 -2.97 -11.12 2.06
CA ASP A 271 -2.61 -10.22 0.95
C ASP A 271 -3.67 -10.17 -0.17
N GLY A 272 -4.77 -10.90 -0.01
CA GLY A 272 -5.87 -11.00 -0.98
C GLY A 272 -5.62 -11.99 -2.13
N THR A 273 -4.47 -12.67 -2.16
CA THR A 273 -4.20 -13.75 -3.12
C THR A 273 -4.53 -15.12 -2.51
N VAL A 274 -4.73 -16.12 -3.38
CA VAL A 274 -5.01 -17.51 -2.97
C VAL A 274 -3.91 -18.08 -2.07
N THR A 275 -2.65 -17.68 -2.31
CA THR A 275 -1.48 -18.19 -1.58
C THR A 275 -1.06 -17.32 -0.39
N GLY A 276 -1.74 -16.20 -0.15
CA GLY A 276 -1.38 -15.26 0.91
C GLY A 276 0.04 -14.67 0.78
N PHE A 277 0.59 -14.27 1.94
CA PHE A 277 1.93 -13.70 2.03
C PHE A 277 3.04 -14.74 1.82
N GLU A 278 2.78 -16.03 2.08
CA GLU A 278 3.71 -17.13 1.89
C GLU A 278 4.09 -17.29 0.41
N GLY A 279 3.08 -17.25 -0.47
CA GLY A 279 3.31 -17.27 -1.91
C GLY A 279 4.07 -16.03 -2.40
N ARG A 280 3.85 -14.86 -1.75
CA ARG A 280 4.58 -13.63 -2.06
C ARG A 280 6.05 -13.71 -1.63
N ILE A 281 6.33 -14.19 -0.43
CA ILE A 281 7.70 -14.43 0.07
C ILE A 281 8.49 -15.28 -0.93
N THR A 282 7.91 -16.40 -1.38
CA THR A 282 8.54 -17.29 -2.37
C THR A 282 8.87 -16.58 -3.68
N ARG A 283 8.01 -15.66 -4.15
CA ARG A 283 8.27 -14.88 -5.38
C ARG A 283 9.40 -13.87 -5.18
N ILE A 284 9.43 -13.20 -4.04
CA ILE A 284 10.48 -12.21 -3.70
C ILE A 284 11.83 -12.93 -3.54
N GLU A 285 11.89 -14.09 -2.89
CA GLU A 285 13.11 -14.90 -2.78
C GLU A 285 13.65 -15.32 -4.15
N LYS A 286 12.76 -15.70 -5.09
CA LYS A 286 13.16 -15.97 -6.49
C LYS A 286 13.70 -14.74 -7.19
N ALA A 287 13.10 -13.57 -6.98
CA ALA A 287 13.60 -12.31 -7.53
C ALA A 287 14.98 -11.95 -6.96
N LYS A 288 15.19 -12.12 -5.65
CA LYS A 288 16.49 -11.98 -4.98
C LYS A 288 17.54 -12.92 -5.54
N ALA A 289 17.21 -14.20 -5.72
CA ALA A 289 18.14 -15.17 -6.30
C ALA A 289 18.48 -14.86 -7.77
N LYS A 290 17.59 -14.16 -8.48
CA LYS A 290 17.83 -13.71 -9.85
C LYS A 290 18.71 -12.46 -9.91
N SER A 291 18.61 -11.54 -8.95
CA SER A 291 19.45 -10.32 -8.93
C SER A 291 20.90 -10.58 -8.51
N LEU A 292 21.17 -11.72 -7.86
CA LEU A 292 22.53 -12.15 -7.48
C LEU A 292 23.29 -12.90 -8.59
N LYS A 293 22.63 -13.22 -9.70
CA LYS A 293 23.22 -13.93 -10.85
C LYS A 293 23.66 -12.95 -11.93
#